data_AF-A0A3D3K1K6-F1
#
_entry.id   AF-A0A3D3K1K6-F1
#
_cell.length_a   1.000
_cell.length_b   1.000
_cell.length_c   1.000
_cell.angle_alpha   90.00
_cell.angle_beta   90.00
_cell.angle_gamma   90.00
#
_symmetry.space_group_name_H-M   'P 1'
#
loop_
_entity.id
_entity.type
_entity.pdbx_description
1 polymer ?
#
loop_
_entity_poly.entity_id
_entity_poly.type
_entity_poly.pdbx_seq_one_letter_code
_entity_poly.pdbx_strand_id
1 'polypeptide(L)'
;MKKISLLLFSSISTFIFSQFVSPGTGVTYNLASLSAAAPTVVVNNGTDYSMTANVTISAGDVLNMDENTTLKINGGLLLTVAGTYNTTATDFKITATDPAVVFKGIRLESTSTATFKNTTLEYGGGIQALTGNFLMDNCIVRYFKSGQNTSAAINFSTGNPVVKNSQFIQNDLAAVASGANQSVALEFTGNYLNGNTKLNSNRPQINMGPSGTGSTTKILNNTIIGNRANDKVGGISVSSLLGVYNNVLIDGNTVTDNRYGITITGNNCSGTISNNILTNNNVETVPANGGSGINLYGNGTFKVEKNQIRGSLWGITLVNTTTADLGGGALGSAGQNIFKDNGNGGQLYALYNNTPNAVSATNNCWREGELSDDTMVEAVITHQVDTSTLGLV
;
A
#
# COMPACT_ATOMS: atom_id res chain seq x y z
N MET A 1 34.88 58.40 -47.79
CA MET A 1 33.53 58.41 -47.16
C MET A 1 33.13 56.97 -46.85
N LYS A 2 32.63 56.78 -45.62
CA LYS A 2 31.92 55.64 -44.99
C LYS A 2 31.40 54.54 -45.95
N LYS A 3 31.42 53.25 -45.57
CA LYS A 3 30.34 52.63 -44.76
C LYS A 3 30.79 51.39 -43.97
N ILE A 4 30.37 51.40 -42.71
CA ILE A 4 30.34 50.32 -41.71
C ILE A 4 29.05 49.50 -41.91
N SER A 5 29.10 48.17 -41.78
CA SER A 5 27.97 47.30 -41.39
C SER A 5 28.57 46.02 -40.80
N LEU A 6 28.87 45.99 -39.51
CA LEU A 6 28.02 45.62 -38.36
C LEU A 6 27.41 44.20 -38.46
N LEU A 7 28.11 43.27 -37.79
CA LEU A 7 27.61 41.99 -37.29
C LEU A 7 26.35 42.20 -36.43
N LEU A 8 25.35 41.34 -36.59
CA LEU A 8 24.37 41.06 -35.54
C LEU A 8 24.08 39.55 -35.53
N PHE A 9 24.95 38.77 -34.88
CA PHE A 9 24.61 37.40 -34.48
C PHE A 9 23.78 37.51 -33.19
N SER A 10 22.47 37.32 -33.34
CA SER A 10 21.55 37.18 -32.21
C SER A 10 21.90 35.88 -31.47
N SER A 11 22.55 36.02 -30.32
CA SER A 11 22.68 34.97 -29.33
C SER A 11 21.34 34.81 -28.62
N ILE A 12 20.52 33.88 -29.11
CA ILE A 12 19.36 33.36 -28.37
C ILE A 12 19.93 32.48 -27.24
N SER A 13 20.13 33.08 -26.07
CA SER A 13 20.42 32.33 -24.84
C SER A 13 19.13 31.68 -24.36
N THR A 14 18.95 30.40 -24.68
CA THR A 14 17.95 29.57 -24.02
C THR A 14 18.33 29.45 -22.54
N PHE A 15 17.44 29.90 -21.64
CA PHE A 15 17.57 29.62 -20.21
C PHE A 15 17.43 28.12 -19.98
N ILE A 16 18.56 27.40 -19.89
CA ILE A 16 18.57 26.04 -19.37
C ILE A 16 18.50 26.19 -17.85
N PHE A 17 17.37 25.85 -17.24
CA PHE A 17 17.34 25.64 -15.79
C PHE A 17 18.27 24.48 -15.47
N SER A 18 19.45 24.77 -14.89
CA SER A 18 20.39 23.73 -14.51
C SER A 18 19.76 22.86 -13.43
N GLN A 19 19.70 21.55 -13.62
CA GLN A 19 19.45 20.62 -12.52
C GLN A 19 20.56 20.73 -11.46
N PHE A 20 20.26 20.41 -10.21
CA PHE A 20 21.27 20.30 -9.16
C PHE A 20 21.61 18.83 -8.90
N VAL A 21 22.91 18.53 -8.80
CA VAL A 21 23.44 17.24 -8.36
C VAL A 21 24.46 17.53 -7.27
N SER A 22 24.25 17.00 -6.07
CA SER A 22 25.18 17.18 -4.96
C SER A 22 26.49 16.41 -5.20
N PRO A 23 27.63 16.81 -4.59
CA PRO A 23 28.96 16.30 -4.96
C PRO A 23 29.24 14.84 -4.55
N GLY A 24 28.50 14.28 -3.59
CA GLY A 24 28.71 12.94 -3.06
C GLY A 24 29.91 12.83 -2.11
N THR A 25 30.30 13.94 -1.48
CA THR A 25 31.51 14.05 -0.65
C THR A 25 31.21 14.08 0.85
N GLY A 26 30.00 13.73 1.27
CA GLY A 26 29.60 13.74 2.69
C GLY A 26 28.90 15.03 3.11
N VAL A 27 28.42 15.84 2.17
CA VAL A 27 27.78 17.12 2.46
C VAL A 27 26.37 16.88 2.99
N THR A 28 26.00 17.61 4.04
CA THR A 28 24.62 17.68 4.52
C THR A 28 23.95 18.96 4.04
N TYR A 29 22.87 18.79 3.30
CA TYR A 29 22.00 19.87 2.86
C TYR A 29 20.74 19.92 3.71
N ASN A 30 20.31 21.12 4.08
CA ASN A 30 18.93 21.42 4.40
C ASN A 30 18.38 22.38 3.34
N LEU A 31 17.14 22.86 3.46
CA LEU A 31 16.57 23.74 2.43
C LEU A 31 17.33 25.06 2.31
N ALA A 32 17.75 25.66 3.43
CA ALA A 32 18.55 26.88 3.41
C ALA A 32 19.91 26.70 2.71
N SER A 33 20.68 25.66 3.07
CA SER A 33 22.00 25.42 2.48
C SER A 33 21.92 24.92 1.04
N LEU A 34 20.88 24.16 0.69
CA LEU A 34 20.61 23.75 -0.69
C LEU A 34 20.24 24.95 -1.56
N SER A 35 19.42 25.86 -1.03
CA SER A 35 19.09 27.12 -1.70
C SER A 35 20.32 28.02 -1.89
N ALA A 36 21.22 28.10 -0.91
CA ALA A 36 22.46 28.85 -1.05
C ALA A 36 23.41 28.23 -2.10
N ALA A 37 23.49 26.89 -2.17
CA ALA A 37 24.33 26.18 -3.12
C ALA A 37 23.77 26.19 -4.55
N ALA A 38 22.44 26.26 -4.71
CA ALA A 38 21.75 26.25 -5.99
C ALA A 38 20.55 27.21 -6.00
N PRO A 39 20.78 28.54 -5.93
CA PRO A 39 19.73 29.53 -5.67
C PRO A 39 18.70 29.68 -6.78
N THR A 40 19.01 29.20 -7.99
CA THR A 40 18.08 29.16 -9.12
C THR A 40 17.29 27.87 -9.21
N VAL A 41 17.68 26.82 -8.46
CA VAL A 41 17.08 25.47 -8.45
C VAL A 41 16.18 25.27 -7.24
N VAL A 42 16.66 25.67 -6.06
CA VAL A 42 15.86 25.72 -4.83
C VAL A 42 15.83 27.18 -4.39
N VAL A 43 14.71 27.83 -4.67
CA VAL A 43 14.51 29.26 -4.41
C VAL A 43 13.93 29.43 -3.01
N ASN A 44 14.60 30.21 -2.17
CA ASN A 44 14.04 30.65 -0.89
C ASN A 44 13.09 31.84 -1.12
N ASN A 45 11.81 31.66 -0.81
CA ASN A 45 10.76 32.68 -0.95
C ASN A 45 10.46 33.43 0.36
N GLY A 46 11.30 33.25 1.38
CA GLY A 46 11.16 33.81 2.73
C GLY A 46 10.38 32.90 3.69
N THR A 47 9.20 32.42 3.28
CA THR A 47 8.34 31.55 4.13
C THR A 47 8.27 30.10 3.66
N ASP A 48 8.64 29.84 2.41
CA ASP A 48 8.69 28.52 1.78
C ASP A 48 9.86 28.44 0.79
N TYR A 49 10.12 27.23 0.30
CA TYR A 49 11.10 26.98 -0.74
C TYR A 49 10.43 26.45 -1.99
N SER A 50 10.94 26.82 -3.17
CA SER A 50 10.47 26.31 -4.47
C SER A 50 11.57 25.59 -5.22
N MET A 51 11.34 24.32 -5.55
CA MET A 51 12.19 23.52 -6.43
C MET A 51 11.74 23.74 -7.89
N THR A 52 12.59 24.39 -8.68
CA THR A 52 12.33 24.84 -10.06
C THR A 52 13.03 23.99 -11.13
N ALA A 53 13.97 23.13 -10.73
CA ALA A 53 14.59 22.11 -11.57
C ALA A 53 14.79 20.80 -10.77
N ASN A 54 15.14 19.71 -11.45
CA ASN A 54 15.42 18.44 -10.78
C ASN A 54 16.57 18.57 -9.78
N VAL A 55 16.44 17.87 -8.66
CA VAL A 55 17.45 17.80 -7.60
C VAL A 55 17.87 16.34 -7.42
N THR A 56 19.16 16.08 -7.42
CA THR A 56 19.74 14.78 -7.07
C THR A 56 20.67 14.94 -5.87
N ILE A 57 20.38 14.20 -4.80
CA ILE A 57 21.25 14.07 -3.64
C ILE A 57 22.07 12.80 -3.83
N SER A 58 23.32 12.96 -4.22
CA SER A 58 24.26 11.90 -4.54
C SER A 58 24.54 10.97 -3.35
N ALA A 59 24.98 9.76 -3.64
CA ALA A 59 25.45 8.83 -2.61
C ALA A 59 26.55 9.48 -1.76
N GLY A 60 26.51 9.24 -0.45
CA GLY A 60 27.41 9.87 0.52
C GLY A 60 26.88 11.19 1.09
N ASP A 61 26.01 11.92 0.39
CA ASP A 61 25.42 13.16 0.89
C ASP A 61 24.08 12.93 1.62
N VAL A 62 23.65 13.94 2.37
CA VAL A 62 22.42 13.92 3.16
C VAL A 62 21.54 15.10 2.77
N LEU A 63 20.24 14.86 2.63
CA LEU A 63 19.20 15.89 2.62
C LEU A 63 18.39 15.78 3.91
N ASN A 64 18.56 16.77 4.79
CA ASN A 64 17.94 16.87 6.09
C ASN A 64 16.88 17.98 6.09
N MET A 65 15.62 17.60 6.25
CA MET A 65 14.50 18.52 6.42
C MET A 65 14.32 18.80 7.91
N ASP A 66 15.04 19.80 8.42
CA ASP A 66 15.05 20.21 9.83
C ASP A 66 14.24 21.48 10.14
N GLU A 67 13.71 22.13 9.10
CA GLU A 67 12.91 23.36 9.22
C GLU A 67 11.41 23.05 9.13
N ASN A 68 10.61 23.65 10.02
CA ASN A 68 9.14 23.60 9.93
C ASN A 68 8.65 24.54 8.82
N THR A 69 8.68 24.07 7.59
CA THR A 69 8.40 24.89 6.39
C THR A 69 7.75 24.04 5.28
N THR A 70 7.54 24.65 4.12
CA THR A 70 7.03 24.00 2.92
C THR A 70 8.08 23.99 1.82
N LEU A 71 8.29 22.82 1.21
CA LEU A 71 8.94 22.67 -0.10
C LEU A 71 7.85 22.52 -1.17
N LYS A 72 7.74 23.52 -2.05
CA LYS A 72 6.93 23.48 -3.26
C LYS A 72 7.77 22.97 -4.42
N ILE A 73 7.27 22.00 -5.18
CA ILE A 73 7.98 21.42 -6.32
C ILE A 73 7.18 21.71 -7.58
N ASN A 74 7.84 22.31 -8.59
CA ASN A 74 7.17 22.57 -9.86
C ASN A 74 6.76 21.27 -10.57
N GLY A 75 5.70 21.38 -11.38
CA GLY A 75 5.14 20.27 -12.14
C GLY A 75 6.18 19.53 -12.98
N GLY A 76 6.09 18.20 -13.00
CA GLY A 76 6.99 17.34 -13.79
C GLY A 76 8.43 17.20 -13.27
N LEU A 77 8.79 17.82 -12.14
CA LEU A 77 10.13 17.69 -11.56
C LEU A 77 10.26 16.50 -10.61
N LEU A 78 11.46 15.96 -10.52
CA LEU A 78 11.84 14.82 -9.70
C LEU A 78 12.87 15.20 -8.65
N LEU A 79 12.62 14.79 -7.41
CA LEU A 79 13.63 14.72 -6.36
C LEU A 79 14.21 13.30 -6.33
N THR A 80 15.50 13.15 -6.60
CA THR A 80 16.22 11.88 -6.53
C THR A 80 17.14 11.88 -5.32
N VAL A 81 17.13 10.81 -4.53
CA VAL A 81 18.02 10.62 -3.39
C VAL A 81 18.75 9.29 -3.54
N ALA A 82 20.06 9.35 -3.78
CA ALA A 82 20.98 8.22 -3.75
C ALA A 82 21.73 8.10 -2.42
N GLY A 83 21.86 9.21 -1.69
CA GLY A 83 22.39 9.27 -0.33
C GLY A 83 21.32 9.07 0.74
N THR A 84 21.26 9.98 1.72
CA THR A 84 20.29 9.90 2.83
C THR A 84 19.23 11.00 2.72
N TYR A 85 17.97 10.64 2.96
CA TYR A 85 16.89 11.60 3.21
C TYR A 85 16.42 11.46 4.65
N ASN A 86 16.36 12.56 5.39
CA ASN A 86 15.82 12.61 6.74
C ASN A 86 14.87 13.78 6.92
N THR A 87 13.79 13.58 7.67
CA THR A 87 13.01 14.67 8.24
C THR A 87 13.13 14.65 9.76
N THR A 88 13.65 15.73 10.32
CA THR A 88 13.73 15.96 11.78
C THR A 88 12.81 17.10 12.22
N ALA A 89 12.28 17.89 11.28
CA ALA A 89 11.21 18.84 11.52
C ALA A 89 9.98 18.17 12.17
N THR A 90 9.22 18.96 12.93
CA THR A 90 7.98 18.51 13.58
C THR A 90 6.74 18.83 12.76
N ASP A 91 6.86 19.69 11.76
CA ASP A 91 5.81 20.05 10.81
C ASP A 91 6.44 20.47 9.48
N PHE A 92 6.64 19.51 8.58
CA PHE A 92 7.20 19.76 7.26
C PHE A 92 6.22 19.37 6.16
N LYS A 93 6.15 20.18 5.09
CA LYS A 93 5.27 19.92 3.95
C LYS A 93 6.04 19.86 2.64
N ILE A 94 5.77 18.82 1.84
CA ILE A 94 6.16 18.74 0.42
C ILE A 94 4.89 18.79 -0.43
N THR A 95 4.82 19.70 -1.39
CA THR A 95 3.65 19.85 -2.27
C THR A 95 4.04 20.26 -3.68
N ALA A 96 3.14 20.06 -4.66
CA ALA A 96 3.26 20.75 -5.93
C ALA A 96 3.09 22.27 -5.77
N THR A 97 3.79 23.05 -6.61
CA THR A 97 3.58 24.51 -6.72
C THR A 97 2.16 24.83 -7.22
N ASP A 98 1.67 24.05 -8.19
CA ASP A 98 0.30 24.07 -8.68
C ASP A 98 -0.34 22.69 -8.46
N PRO A 99 -1.37 22.55 -7.61
CA PRO A 99 -2.08 21.29 -7.39
C PRO A 99 -2.68 20.64 -8.65
N ALA A 100 -2.93 21.42 -9.71
CA ALA A 100 -3.40 20.89 -10.98
C ALA A 100 -2.29 20.14 -11.74
N VAL A 101 -1.02 20.54 -11.54
CA VAL A 101 0.16 20.00 -12.21
C VAL A 101 1.13 19.41 -11.18
N VAL A 102 0.93 18.13 -10.86
CA VAL A 102 1.73 17.42 -9.87
C VAL A 102 3.23 17.39 -10.21
N PHE A 103 4.08 17.41 -9.18
CA PHE A 103 5.49 17.10 -9.39
C PHE A 103 5.65 15.62 -9.77
N LYS A 104 6.70 15.27 -10.52
CA LYS A 104 6.87 13.91 -11.06
C LYS A 104 6.95 12.88 -9.94
N GLY A 105 7.63 13.17 -8.85
CA GLY A 105 7.63 12.33 -7.66
C GLY A 105 8.92 12.44 -6.85
N ILE A 106 9.15 11.44 -6.01
CA ILE A 106 10.40 11.25 -5.27
C ILE A 106 10.95 9.87 -5.64
N ARG A 107 12.24 9.79 -5.95
CA ARG A 107 12.92 8.54 -6.23
C ARG A 107 14.04 8.32 -5.21
N LEU A 108 13.98 7.19 -4.52
CA LEU A 108 14.99 6.75 -3.56
C LEU A 108 15.75 5.60 -4.21
N GLU A 109 17.03 5.78 -4.51
CA GLU A 109 17.85 4.75 -5.17
C GLU A 109 18.13 3.57 -4.24
N SER A 110 18.61 2.46 -4.79
CA SER A 110 18.79 1.19 -4.07
C SER A 110 19.75 1.27 -2.88
N THR A 111 20.72 2.19 -2.92
CA THR A 111 21.69 2.42 -1.84
C THR A 111 21.24 3.46 -0.83
N SER A 112 20.09 4.12 -1.06
CA SER A 112 19.65 5.22 -0.22
C SER A 112 19.13 4.74 1.13
N THR A 113 19.09 5.66 2.09
CA THR A 113 18.36 5.52 3.35
C THR A 113 17.37 6.66 3.47
N ALA A 114 16.11 6.36 3.80
CA ALA A 114 15.07 7.38 3.86
C ALA A 114 14.26 7.28 5.15
N THR A 115 14.21 8.39 5.90
CA THR A 115 13.35 8.55 7.07
C THR A 115 12.44 9.76 6.88
N PHE A 116 11.14 9.50 6.73
CA PHE A 116 10.09 10.52 6.75
C PHE A 116 9.44 10.51 8.13
N LYS A 117 9.39 11.68 8.79
CA LYS A 117 8.71 11.87 10.06
C LYS A 117 7.95 13.18 10.04
N ASN A 118 6.73 13.19 10.60
CA ASN A 118 5.93 14.41 10.77
C ASN A 118 5.79 15.22 9.46
N THR A 119 5.69 14.51 8.34
CA THR A 119 5.71 15.12 7.00
C THR A 119 4.36 14.98 6.32
N THR A 120 3.87 16.09 5.76
CA THR A 120 2.72 16.10 4.86
C THR A 120 3.20 16.14 3.41
N LEU A 121 2.84 15.15 2.60
CA LEU A 121 3.14 15.05 1.18
C LEU A 121 1.85 15.13 0.36
N GLU A 122 1.77 16.09 -0.56
CA GLU A 122 0.56 16.35 -1.35
C GLU A 122 0.86 16.57 -2.83
N TYR A 123 -0.08 16.18 -3.70
CA TYR A 123 -0.02 16.48 -5.14
C TYR A 123 1.30 16.02 -5.80
N GLY A 124 1.79 14.84 -5.42
CA GLY A 124 2.98 14.21 -5.99
C GLY A 124 2.66 13.06 -6.93
N GLY A 125 3.58 12.75 -7.84
CA GLY A 125 3.50 11.61 -8.75
C GLY A 125 4.03 10.29 -8.18
N GLY A 126 4.06 10.16 -6.85
CA GLY A 126 4.50 8.94 -6.17
C GLY A 126 5.94 8.94 -5.63
N ILE A 127 6.17 8.15 -4.58
CA ILE A 127 7.49 7.79 -4.07
C ILE A 127 7.88 6.43 -4.65
N GLN A 128 9.01 6.34 -5.35
CA GLN A 128 9.60 5.09 -5.80
C GLN A 128 10.78 4.74 -4.90
N ALA A 129 10.61 3.75 -4.03
CA ALA A 129 11.64 3.26 -3.12
C ALA A 129 12.31 2.00 -3.72
N LEU A 130 13.52 2.18 -4.25
CA LEU A 130 14.36 1.06 -4.69
C LEU A 130 15.19 0.46 -3.54
N THR A 131 15.26 1.15 -2.41
CA THR A 131 15.90 0.68 -1.17
C THR A 131 14.90 -0.01 -0.25
N GLY A 132 15.40 -0.93 0.57
CA GLY A 132 14.67 -1.48 1.72
C GLY A 132 14.85 -0.65 3.00
N ASN A 133 15.81 0.30 3.01
CA ASN A 133 16.11 1.16 4.16
C ASN A 133 15.15 2.36 4.18
N PHE A 134 13.89 2.09 4.50
CA PHE A 134 12.81 3.07 4.47
C PHE A 134 12.02 3.06 5.77
N LEU A 135 11.89 4.23 6.39
CA LEU A 135 11.01 4.49 7.52
C LEU A 135 10.09 5.67 7.19
N MET A 136 8.80 5.47 7.39
CA MET A 136 7.81 6.54 7.45
C MET A 136 7.01 6.43 8.75
N ASP A 137 6.95 7.52 9.51
CA ASP A 137 6.27 7.58 10.79
C ASP A 137 5.53 8.90 10.94
N ASN A 138 4.27 8.87 11.39
CA ASN A 138 3.47 10.07 11.61
C ASN A 138 3.42 11.02 10.39
N CYS A 139 3.18 10.48 9.19
CA CYS A 139 3.12 11.25 7.95
C CYS A 139 1.71 11.27 7.35
N ILE A 140 1.45 12.22 6.45
CA ILE A 140 0.22 12.28 5.65
C ILE A 140 0.63 12.26 4.17
N VAL A 141 0.07 11.33 3.39
CA VAL A 141 0.25 11.24 1.94
C VAL A 141 -1.11 11.31 1.25
N ARG A 142 -1.37 12.41 0.54
CA ARG A 142 -2.70 12.62 -0.06
C ARG A 142 -2.66 13.24 -1.45
N TYR A 143 -3.71 12.94 -2.23
CA TYR A 143 -3.89 13.46 -3.58
C TYR A 143 -2.71 13.18 -4.53
N PHE A 144 -1.96 12.11 -4.26
CA PHE A 144 -0.94 11.65 -5.19
C PHE A 144 -1.61 11.12 -6.46
N LYS A 145 -0.98 11.40 -7.60
CA LYS A 145 -1.37 10.93 -8.92
C LYS A 145 -0.32 9.96 -9.46
N SER A 146 -0.61 9.33 -10.58
CA SER A 146 0.41 8.58 -11.32
C SER A 146 1.51 9.51 -11.84
N GLY A 147 2.78 9.13 -11.69
CA GLY A 147 3.93 9.91 -12.14
C GLY A 147 5.21 9.07 -12.15
N GLN A 148 6.14 9.36 -11.23
CA GLN A 148 7.38 8.60 -11.01
C GLN A 148 7.11 7.13 -10.72
N ASN A 149 6.00 6.85 -10.04
CA ASN A 149 5.48 5.49 -9.93
C ASN A 149 4.03 5.45 -10.41
N THR A 150 3.59 4.28 -10.86
CA THR A 150 2.26 4.06 -11.45
C THR A 150 1.45 3.00 -10.69
N SER A 151 1.98 2.51 -9.58
CA SER A 151 1.39 1.44 -8.76
C SER A 151 0.74 1.94 -7.47
N ALA A 152 1.28 2.97 -6.81
CA ALA A 152 0.83 3.41 -5.49
C ALA A 152 1.30 4.83 -5.12
N ALA A 153 0.90 5.36 -3.96
CA ALA A 153 1.53 6.55 -3.41
C ALA A 153 3.00 6.26 -3.04
N ILE A 154 3.29 5.05 -2.54
CA ILE A 154 4.65 4.54 -2.30
C ILE A 154 4.81 3.15 -2.91
N ASN A 155 5.82 2.97 -3.78
CA ASN A 155 6.14 1.67 -4.36
C ASN A 155 7.52 1.19 -3.87
N PHE A 156 7.54 0.02 -3.25
CA PHE A 156 8.75 -0.63 -2.74
C PHE A 156 9.25 -1.70 -3.72
N SER A 157 10.57 -1.83 -3.80
CA SER A 157 11.22 -2.81 -4.69
C SER A 157 11.97 -3.92 -3.96
N THR A 158 12.32 -3.73 -2.69
CA THR A 158 13.08 -4.75 -1.93
C THR A 158 13.00 -4.52 -0.42
N GLY A 159 13.46 -5.51 0.33
CA GLY A 159 13.77 -5.41 1.75
C GLY A 159 12.56 -5.29 2.66
N ASN A 160 12.77 -4.68 3.82
CA ASN A 160 11.83 -4.66 4.95
C ASN A 160 11.46 -3.22 5.33
N PRO A 161 10.81 -2.45 4.42
CA PRO A 161 10.42 -1.08 4.71
C PRO A 161 9.41 -1.04 5.87
N VAL A 162 9.40 0.08 6.60
CA VAL A 162 8.47 0.31 7.72
C VAL A 162 7.65 1.56 7.46
N VAL A 163 6.33 1.43 7.52
CA VAL A 163 5.39 2.56 7.45
C VAL A 163 4.42 2.44 8.60
N LYS A 164 4.42 3.43 9.49
CA LYS A 164 3.59 3.40 10.69
C LYS A 164 2.96 4.74 11.02
N ASN A 165 1.85 4.68 11.76
CA ASN A 165 1.15 5.85 12.31
C ASN A 165 0.83 6.94 11.26
N SER A 166 0.68 6.56 9.99
CA SER A 166 0.59 7.50 8.87
C SER A 166 -0.78 7.43 8.20
N GLN A 167 -1.09 8.43 7.39
CA GLN A 167 -2.37 8.56 6.69
C GLN A 167 -2.17 8.55 5.18
N PHE A 168 -3.02 7.81 4.46
CA PHE A 168 -3.06 7.76 3.01
C PHE A 168 -4.47 8.08 2.51
N ILE A 169 -4.64 9.23 1.87
CA ILE A 169 -5.98 9.79 1.61
C ILE A 169 -6.14 10.17 0.14
N GLN A 170 -7.17 9.61 -0.50
CA GLN A 170 -7.62 10.00 -1.84
C GLN A 170 -6.50 10.06 -2.89
N ASN A 171 -5.57 9.11 -2.82
CA ASN A 171 -4.57 8.93 -3.86
C ASN A 171 -5.22 8.23 -5.07
N ASP A 172 -4.79 8.58 -6.29
CA ASP A 172 -5.32 7.99 -7.53
C ASP A 172 -5.04 6.49 -7.64
N LEU A 173 -3.99 6.04 -6.95
CA LEU A 173 -3.48 4.67 -6.92
C LEU A 173 -3.53 4.11 -5.48
N ALA A 174 -3.04 2.88 -5.28
CA ALA A 174 -2.95 2.26 -3.94
C ALA A 174 -2.15 3.13 -2.96
N ALA A 175 -2.30 2.95 -1.66
CA ALA A 175 -1.46 3.61 -0.66
C ALA A 175 -0.02 3.12 -0.77
N VAL A 176 0.17 1.80 -0.74
CA VAL A 176 1.47 1.14 -0.86
C VAL A 176 1.39 -0.04 -1.82
N ALA A 177 2.49 -0.30 -2.53
CA ALA A 177 2.61 -1.48 -3.38
C ALA A 177 4.04 -2.02 -3.50
N SER A 178 4.15 -3.27 -3.95
CA SER A 178 5.37 -3.83 -4.54
C SER A 178 5.05 -4.74 -5.73
N GLY A 179 6.05 -5.07 -6.54
CA GLY A 179 5.86 -5.97 -7.68
C GLY A 179 5.62 -7.41 -7.26
N ALA A 180 4.81 -8.16 -8.01
CA ALA A 180 4.50 -9.57 -7.74
C ALA A 180 5.72 -10.52 -7.82
N ASN A 181 6.85 -10.03 -8.35
CA ASN A 181 8.13 -10.72 -8.44
C ASN A 181 9.19 -10.13 -7.48
N GLN A 182 8.84 -9.15 -6.66
CA GLN A 182 9.75 -8.46 -5.75
C GLN A 182 9.52 -8.96 -4.33
N SER A 183 10.59 -9.45 -3.70
CA SER A 183 10.58 -9.84 -2.28
C SER A 183 10.59 -8.59 -1.40
N VAL A 184 9.43 -8.23 -0.86
CA VAL A 184 9.25 -7.07 0.02
C VAL A 184 8.44 -7.48 1.24
N ALA A 185 9.08 -7.52 2.41
CA ALA A 185 8.42 -7.79 3.68
C ALA A 185 8.12 -6.48 4.41
N LEU A 186 7.13 -5.75 3.90
CA LEU A 186 6.67 -4.48 4.48
C LEU A 186 6.12 -4.70 5.90
N GLU A 187 6.48 -3.82 6.82
CA GLU A 187 5.74 -3.61 8.07
C GLU A 187 4.87 -2.35 7.93
N PHE A 188 3.55 -2.56 7.93
CA PHE A 188 2.53 -1.52 7.76
C PHE A 188 1.61 -1.50 8.98
N THR A 189 1.89 -0.60 9.93
CA THR A 189 1.29 -0.66 11.28
C THR A 189 0.61 0.63 11.71
N GLY A 190 -0.64 0.56 12.19
CA GLY A 190 -1.31 1.70 12.81
C GLY A 190 -1.63 2.85 11.85
N ASN A 191 -1.78 2.55 10.56
CA ASN A 191 -2.05 3.56 9.53
C ASN A 191 -3.56 3.75 9.28
N TYR A 192 -3.92 4.91 8.76
CA TYR A 192 -5.28 5.24 8.33
C TYR A 192 -5.35 5.44 6.81
N LEU A 193 -6.18 4.65 6.13
CA LEU A 193 -6.37 4.67 4.69
C LEU A 193 -7.81 5.05 4.38
N ASN A 194 -8.01 6.04 3.50
CA ASN A 194 -9.33 6.44 3.04
C ASN A 194 -9.35 6.78 1.55
N GLY A 195 -10.14 6.03 0.78
CA GLY A 195 -10.47 6.36 -0.60
C GLY A 195 -9.28 6.37 -1.57
N ASN A 196 -8.22 5.61 -1.26
CA ASN A 196 -7.13 5.40 -2.22
C ASN A 196 -7.60 4.57 -3.42
N THR A 197 -6.82 4.55 -4.49
CA THR A 197 -7.22 4.00 -5.78
C THR A 197 -8.47 4.72 -6.33
N LYS A 198 -8.48 6.06 -6.22
CA LYS A 198 -9.62 6.92 -6.59
C LYS A 198 -10.07 6.72 -8.05
N LEU A 199 -9.15 6.34 -8.95
CA LEU A 199 -9.44 6.08 -10.35
C LEU A 199 -10.24 4.78 -10.60
N ASN A 200 -10.66 4.08 -9.55
CA ASN A 200 -11.40 2.82 -9.62
C ASN A 200 -10.69 1.78 -10.51
N SER A 201 -9.37 1.77 -10.50
CA SER A 201 -8.59 0.71 -11.14
C SER A 201 -8.76 -0.59 -10.34
N ASN A 202 -8.74 -1.75 -11.00
CA ASN A 202 -8.80 -3.06 -10.35
C ASN A 202 -7.54 -3.31 -9.49
N ARG A 203 -7.50 -2.69 -8.31
CA ARG A 203 -6.34 -2.64 -7.42
C ARG A 203 -6.81 -2.35 -5.99
N PRO A 204 -6.27 -3.05 -4.98
CA PRO A 204 -6.58 -2.75 -3.59
C PRO A 204 -5.87 -1.50 -3.07
N GLN A 205 -6.24 -1.04 -1.87
CA GLN A 205 -5.56 0.08 -1.22
C GLN A 205 -4.16 -0.31 -0.70
N ILE A 206 -3.97 -1.57 -0.27
CA ILE A 206 -2.66 -2.16 0.03
C ILE A 206 -2.42 -3.28 -0.97
N ASN A 207 -1.39 -3.15 -1.83
CA ASN A 207 -1.16 -4.06 -2.95
C ASN A 207 0.27 -4.62 -2.96
N MET A 208 0.53 -5.61 -2.11
CA MET A 208 1.87 -6.14 -1.91
C MET A 208 2.14 -7.40 -2.73
N GLY A 209 3.36 -7.51 -3.23
CA GLY A 209 3.96 -8.74 -3.71
C GLY A 209 4.41 -9.67 -2.56
N PRO A 210 5.20 -10.70 -2.87
CA PRO A 210 5.64 -11.71 -1.91
C PRO A 210 6.63 -11.15 -0.88
N SER A 211 6.62 -11.69 0.35
CA SER A 211 7.54 -11.27 1.42
C SER A 211 9.00 -11.68 1.18
N GLY A 212 9.24 -12.80 0.48
CA GLY A 212 10.56 -13.40 0.33
C GLY A 212 10.95 -14.32 1.49
N THR A 213 11.85 -15.25 1.21
CA THR A 213 12.24 -16.35 2.13
C THR A 213 12.61 -15.84 3.52
N GLY A 214 12.05 -16.48 4.56
CA GLY A 214 12.35 -16.18 5.96
C GLY A 214 11.81 -14.82 6.45
N SER A 215 11.03 -14.13 5.64
CA SER A 215 10.50 -12.80 5.93
C SER A 215 8.98 -12.80 5.92
N THR A 216 8.37 -11.85 6.62
CA THR A 216 6.92 -11.76 6.80
C THR A 216 6.43 -10.37 6.46
N THR A 217 5.48 -10.26 5.54
CA THR A 217 4.73 -9.02 5.32
C THR A 217 3.73 -8.84 6.47
N LYS A 218 3.83 -7.74 7.21
CA LYS A 218 3.01 -7.45 8.38
C LYS A 218 2.07 -6.28 8.08
N ILE A 219 0.77 -6.50 8.23
CA ILE A 219 -0.27 -5.47 8.06
C ILE A 219 -1.06 -5.47 9.36
N LEU A 220 -0.76 -4.52 10.24
CA LEU A 220 -1.15 -4.57 11.66
C LEU A 220 -1.94 -3.33 12.07
N ASN A 221 -3.07 -3.51 12.75
CA ASN A 221 -3.80 -2.43 13.43
C ASN A 221 -4.14 -1.21 12.54
N ASN A 222 -4.35 -1.43 11.24
CA ASN A 222 -4.69 -0.36 10.31
C ASN A 222 -6.20 -0.14 10.24
N THR A 223 -6.62 1.08 9.90
CA THR A 223 -8.00 1.40 9.52
C THR A 223 -8.05 1.66 8.01
N ILE A 224 -8.86 0.91 7.27
CA ILE A 224 -8.92 0.93 5.80
C ILE A 224 -10.37 1.11 5.37
N ILE A 225 -10.68 2.30 4.89
CA ILE A 225 -12.03 2.69 4.47
C ILE A 225 -12.04 2.88 2.96
N GLY A 226 -12.85 2.08 2.27
CA GLY A 226 -13.05 2.20 0.83
C GLY A 226 -14.04 3.31 0.46
N ASN A 227 -14.22 3.49 -0.84
CA ASN A 227 -15.25 4.37 -1.38
C ASN A 227 -16.29 3.51 -2.07
N ARG A 228 -17.54 3.51 -1.59
CA ARG A 228 -18.64 2.72 -2.17
C ARG A 228 -19.00 3.11 -3.62
N ALA A 229 -18.51 4.24 -4.12
CA ALA A 229 -18.63 4.59 -5.54
C ALA A 229 -17.60 3.86 -6.44
N ASN A 230 -16.60 3.20 -5.85
CA ASN A 230 -15.49 2.53 -6.53
C ASN A 230 -15.55 1.02 -6.32
N ASP A 231 -16.30 0.33 -7.17
CA ASP A 231 -16.55 -1.12 -7.13
C ASP A 231 -15.32 -2.01 -7.40
N LYS A 232 -14.23 -1.49 -7.97
CA LYS A 232 -13.06 -2.29 -8.33
C LYS A 232 -11.97 -2.32 -7.26
N VAL A 233 -12.10 -1.54 -6.19
CA VAL A 233 -11.03 -1.28 -5.22
C VAL A 233 -11.14 -2.21 -4.01
N GLY A 234 -10.18 -3.11 -3.82
CA GLY A 234 -10.09 -3.97 -2.63
C GLY A 234 -9.46 -3.30 -1.41
N GLY A 235 -9.59 -3.91 -0.23
CA GLY A 235 -8.93 -3.45 0.99
C GLY A 235 -7.44 -3.81 1.00
N ILE A 236 -7.14 -5.07 1.30
CA ILE A 236 -5.79 -5.61 1.44
C ILE A 236 -5.55 -6.74 0.43
N SER A 237 -4.46 -6.69 -0.32
CA SER A 237 -3.93 -7.84 -1.02
C SER A 237 -2.43 -8.04 -0.81
N VAL A 238 -2.04 -9.29 -0.59
CA VAL A 238 -0.66 -9.75 -0.64
C VAL A 238 -0.59 -10.97 -1.56
N SER A 239 0.25 -10.93 -2.59
CA SER A 239 0.20 -11.93 -3.66
C SER A 239 1.57 -12.50 -4.01
N SER A 240 1.63 -13.82 -4.26
CA SER A 240 2.77 -14.52 -4.85
C SER A 240 2.39 -15.19 -6.17
N LEU A 241 2.23 -14.37 -7.20
CA LEU A 241 1.75 -14.84 -8.52
C LEU A 241 2.77 -15.68 -9.28
N LEU A 242 4.05 -15.61 -8.87
CA LEU A 242 5.16 -16.35 -9.48
C LEU A 242 5.75 -17.43 -8.56
N GLY A 243 5.07 -17.78 -7.47
CA GLY A 243 5.49 -18.84 -6.55
C GLY A 243 6.69 -18.51 -5.66
N VAL A 244 7.04 -17.23 -5.55
CA VAL A 244 8.03 -16.74 -4.57
C VAL A 244 7.50 -16.98 -3.15
N TYR A 245 8.38 -17.32 -2.21
CA TYR A 245 7.96 -17.51 -0.82
C TYR A 245 7.24 -16.27 -0.29
N ASN A 246 6.06 -16.47 0.29
CA ASN A 246 5.25 -15.41 0.84
C ASN A 246 4.68 -15.83 2.19
N ASN A 247 5.02 -15.09 3.23
CA ASN A 247 4.45 -15.27 4.56
C ASN A 247 3.83 -13.96 5.03
N VAL A 248 2.62 -14.05 5.60
CA VAL A 248 1.86 -12.87 6.03
C VAL A 248 1.46 -12.93 7.49
N LEU A 249 1.40 -11.75 8.12
CA LEU A 249 0.71 -11.51 9.37
C LEU A 249 -0.24 -10.34 9.17
N ILE A 250 -1.54 -10.63 9.08
CA ILE A 250 -2.59 -9.62 8.92
C ILE A 250 -3.44 -9.63 10.17
N ASP A 251 -3.17 -8.69 11.07
CA ASP A 251 -3.70 -8.72 12.44
C ASP A 251 -4.30 -7.38 12.89
N GLY A 252 -5.47 -7.43 13.53
CA GLY A 252 -6.04 -6.27 14.21
C GLY A 252 -6.56 -5.14 13.29
N ASN A 253 -6.70 -5.38 11.99
CA ASN A 253 -7.11 -4.34 11.05
C ASN A 253 -8.63 -4.16 11.03
N THR A 254 -9.08 -2.92 10.83
CA THR A 254 -10.48 -2.60 10.49
C THR A 254 -10.56 -2.28 9.00
N VAL A 255 -11.34 -3.06 8.24
CA VAL A 255 -11.46 -2.90 6.78
C VAL A 255 -12.94 -2.81 6.42
N THR A 256 -13.36 -1.69 5.85
CA THR A 256 -14.77 -1.44 5.51
C THR A 256 -14.97 -0.82 4.13
N ASP A 257 -16.10 -1.14 3.52
CA ASP A 257 -16.60 -0.49 2.29
C ASP A 257 -15.64 -0.59 1.09
N ASN A 258 -14.91 -1.69 0.98
CA ASN A 258 -14.11 -2.04 -0.20
C ASN A 258 -14.82 -3.12 -1.04
N ARG A 259 -14.30 -3.40 -2.24
CA ARG A 259 -14.70 -4.53 -3.08
C ARG A 259 -14.61 -5.88 -2.36
N TYR A 260 -13.58 -6.06 -1.55
CA TYR A 260 -13.29 -7.23 -0.72
C TYR A 260 -12.44 -6.78 0.47
N GLY A 261 -12.44 -7.55 1.56
CA GLY A 261 -11.66 -7.22 2.76
C GLY A 261 -10.18 -7.54 2.58
N ILE A 262 -9.83 -8.83 2.63
CA ILE A 262 -8.48 -9.36 2.52
C ILE A 262 -8.42 -10.39 1.40
N THR A 263 -7.38 -10.35 0.57
CA THR A 263 -7.11 -11.37 -0.43
C THR A 263 -5.64 -11.78 -0.44
N ILE A 264 -5.37 -13.07 -0.27
CA ILE A 264 -4.06 -13.67 -0.51
C ILE A 264 -4.13 -14.53 -1.75
N THR A 265 -3.29 -14.24 -2.75
CA THR A 265 -3.34 -14.92 -4.05
C THR A 265 -1.99 -15.45 -4.48
N GLY A 266 -1.98 -16.70 -4.95
CA GLY A 266 -0.83 -17.34 -5.56
C GLY A 266 -0.26 -18.47 -4.73
N ASN A 267 0.80 -19.09 -5.25
CA ASN A 267 1.38 -20.28 -4.65
C ASN A 267 2.44 -19.95 -3.60
N ASN A 268 2.77 -20.91 -2.75
CA ASN A 268 3.81 -20.76 -1.71
C ASN A 268 3.50 -19.61 -0.73
N CYS A 269 2.21 -19.43 -0.42
CA CYS A 269 1.73 -18.48 0.56
C CYS A 269 1.44 -19.18 1.89
N SER A 270 1.84 -18.58 3.00
CA SER A 270 1.44 -18.99 4.33
C SER A 270 1.17 -17.78 5.21
N GLY A 271 0.58 -17.99 6.38
CA GLY A 271 0.53 -16.94 7.39
C GLY A 271 -0.63 -17.04 8.36
N THR A 272 -0.78 -15.96 9.12
CA THR A 272 -1.85 -15.80 10.12
C THR A 272 -2.70 -14.59 9.76
N ILE A 273 -4.02 -14.79 9.78
CA ILE A 273 -5.01 -13.72 9.62
C ILE A 273 -5.88 -13.72 10.87
N SER A 274 -5.73 -12.70 11.71
CA SER A 274 -6.36 -12.70 13.03
C SER A 274 -6.87 -11.36 13.50
N ASN A 275 -7.86 -11.38 14.40
CA ASN A 275 -8.36 -10.18 15.10
C ASN A 275 -8.82 -9.03 14.16
N ASN A 276 -9.13 -9.30 12.89
CA ASN A 276 -9.56 -8.26 11.96
C ASN A 276 -11.07 -8.03 12.06
N ILE A 277 -11.51 -6.79 11.83
CA ILE A 277 -12.91 -6.41 11.71
C ILE A 277 -13.17 -6.03 10.25
N LEU A 278 -13.92 -6.88 9.53
CA LEU A 278 -14.19 -6.75 8.11
C LEU A 278 -15.69 -6.50 7.93
N THR A 279 -16.08 -5.31 7.49
CA THR A 279 -17.49 -4.91 7.42
C THR A 279 -17.86 -4.38 6.05
N ASN A 280 -18.98 -4.83 5.48
CA ASN A 280 -19.56 -4.30 4.24
C ASN A 280 -18.56 -4.23 3.06
N ASN A 281 -17.65 -5.19 2.98
CA ASN A 281 -16.71 -5.30 1.88
C ASN A 281 -17.37 -5.99 0.67
N ASN A 282 -18.40 -5.34 0.13
CA ASN A 282 -19.30 -5.86 -0.89
C ASN A 282 -19.65 -4.82 -1.97
N VAL A 283 -18.75 -3.86 -2.21
CA VAL A 283 -19.04 -2.76 -3.15
C VAL A 283 -19.26 -3.28 -4.58
N GLU A 284 -18.46 -4.25 -5.02
CA GLU A 284 -18.78 -5.06 -6.19
C GLU A 284 -19.88 -6.05 -5.81
N THR A 285 -20.94 -6.10 -6.62
CA THR A 285 -22.12 -6.92 -6.33
C THR A 285 -22.13 -8.23 -7.10
N VAL A 286 -21.22 -8.40 -8.08
CA VAL A 286 -21.03 -9.65 -8.80
C VAL A 286 -20.14 -10.60 -7.98
N PRO A 287 -20.68 -11.72 -7.42
CA PRO A 287 -19.93 -12.56 -6.49
C PRO A 287 -18.68 -13.22 -7.09
N ALA A 288 -18.66 -13.45 -8.40
CA ALA A 288 -17.50 -13.99 -9.11
C ALA A 288 -16.34 -12.97 -9.25
N ASN A 289 -16.62 -11.68 -9.11
CA ASN A 289 -15.64 -10.62 -9.24
C ASN A 289 -15.03 -10.23 -7.90
N GLY A 290 -15.66 -10.51 -6.76
CA GLY A 290 -15.15 -10.10 -5.45
C GLY A 290 -16.17 -10.28 -4.34
N GLY A 291 -16.04 -9.49 -3.28
CA GLY A 291 -16.99 -9.47 -2.17
C GLY A 291 -16.67 -10.41 -1.02
N SER A 292 -15.55 -11.14 -1.03
CA SER A 292 -15.15 -11.91 0.14
C SER A 292 -14.66 -11.00 1.27
N GLY A 293 -15.04 -11.33 2.50
CA GLY A 293 -14.36 -10.82 3.69
C GLY A 293 -12.89 -11.22 3.64
N ILE A 294 -12.61 -12.52 3.54
CA ILE A 294 -11.27 -13.06 3.31
C ILE A 294 -11.30 -14.04 2.13
N ASN A 295 -10.41 -13.85 1.16
CA ASN A 295 -10.22 -14.79 0.06
C ASN A 295 -8.79 -15.35 0.06
N LEU A 296 -8.67 -16.68 0.06
CA LEU A 296 -7.40 -17.40 0.04
C LEU A 296 -7.33 -18.29 -1.21
N TYR A 297 -6.51 -17.88 -2.18
CA TYR A 297 -6.44 -18.48 -3.50
C TYR A 297 -5.04 -19.01 -3.79
N GLY A 298 -4.91 -20.29 -4.13
CA GLY A 298 -3.63 -20.90 -4.50
C GLY A 298 -3.44 -22.28 -3.86
N ASN A 299 -2.27 -22.50 -3.29
CA ASN A 299 -1.92 -23.74 -2.58
C ASN A 299 -1.37 -23.48 -1.17
N GLY A 300 -1.72 -22.33 -0.59
CA GLY A 300 -1.16 -21.89 0.66
C GLY A 300 -1.72 -22.59 1.90
N THR A 301 -1.13 -22.30 3.06
CA THR A 301 -1.55 -22.83 4.37
C THR A 301 -1.69 -21.69 5.37
N PHE A 302 -2.90 -21.50 5.89
CA PHE A 302 -3.24 -20.33 6.71
C PHE A 302 -3.88 -20.69 8.05
N LYS A 303 -3.43 -20.00 9.10
CA LYS A 303 -4.13 -19.94 10.38
C LYS A 303 -5.10 -18.75 10.36
N VAL A 304 -6.39 -19.00 10.57
CA VAL A 304 -7.43 -17.95 10.52
C VAL A 304 -8.27 -17.99 11.80
N GLU A 305 -8.18 -16.96 12.63
CA GLU A 305 -8.82 -16.95 13.95
C GLU A 305 -9.28 -15.57 14.40
N LYS A 306 -10.33 -15.50 15.23
CA LYS A 306 -10.77 -14.28 15.92
C LYS A 306 -11.15 -13.11 15.01
N ASN A 307 -11.41 -13.37 13.72
CA ASN A 307 -11.86 -12.34 12.80
C ASN A 307 -13.37 -12.12 12.94
N GLN A 308 -13.82 -10.90 12.75
CA GLN A 308 -15.25 -10.56 12.67
C GLN A 308 -15.56 -10.14 11.23
N ILE A 309 -16.43 -10.88 10.56
CA ILE A 309 -16.70 -10.71 9.12
C ILE A 309 -18.18 -10.48 8.92
N ARG A 310 -18.56 -9.29 8.46
CA ARG A 310 -19.95 -8.85 8.37
C ARG A 310 -20.30 -8.22 7.03
N GLY A 311 -21.49 -8.52 6.51
CA GLY A 311 -22.06 -7.81 5.36
C GLY A 311 -21.27 -7.95 4.06
N SER A 312 -20.43 -8.97 3.92
CA SER A 312 -19.67 -9.26 2.69
C SER A 312 -20.52 -10.16 1.76
N LEU A 313 -20.15 -10.36 0.49
CA LEU A 313 -20.83 -11.36 -0.36
C LEU A 313 -20.51 -12.80 0.05
N TRP A 314 -19.31 -12.99 0.58
CA TRP A 314 -18.80 -14.23 1.15
C TRP A 314 -18.08 -13.91 2.46
N GLY A 315 -18.18 -14.77 3.48
CA GLY A 315 -17.38 -14.66 4.69
C GLY A 315 -15.91 -14.96 4.40
N ILE A 316 -15.58 -16.24 4.28
CA ILE A 316 -14.27 -16.75 3.87
C ILE A 316 -14.42 -17.61 2.63
N THR A 317 -13.57 -17.41 1.63
CA THR A 317 -13.47 -18.28 0.44
C THR A 317 -12.10 -18.94 0.38
N LEU A 318 -12.07 -20.27 0.27
CA LEU A 318 -10.86 -21.05 -0.01
C LEU A 318 -10.95 -21.55 -1.45
N VAL A 319 -9.90 -21.34 -2.25
CA VAL A 319 -9.92 -21.66 -3.67
C VAL A 319 -8.67 -22.43 -4.09
N ASN A 320 -8.83 -23.31 -5.09
CA ASN A 320 -7.85 -24.24 -5.61
C ASN A 320 -7.48 -25.32 -4.59
N THR A 321 -6.25 -25.31 -4.08
CA THR A 321 -5.72 -26.31 -3.15
C THR A 321 -5.18 -25.65 -1.89
N THR A 322 -5.67 -24.45 -1.56
CA THR A 322 -5.41 -23.81 -0.28
C THR A 322 -5.88 -24.70 0.88
N THR A 323 -5.19 -24.60 2.00
CA THR A 323 -5.55 -25.20 3.28
C THR A 323 -5.68 -24.11 4.33
N ALA A 324 -6.61 -24.28 5.26
CA ALA A 324 -6.77 -23.35 6.37
C ALA A 324 -7.16 -24.09 7.65
N ASP A 325 -6.67 -23.58 8.78
CA ASP A 325 -7.10 -23.96 10.12
C ASP A 325 -7.91 -22.80 10.71
N LEU A 326 -9.22 -23.00 10.75
CA LEU A 326 -10.22 -22.11 11.34
C LEU A 326 -10.62 -22.59 12.74
N GLY A 327 -9.94 -23.57 13.33
CA GLY A 327 -10.16 -24.00 14.70
C GLY A 327 -9.96 -25.51 14.91
N GLY A 328 -9.11 -25.87 15.87
CA GLY A 328 -8.89 -27.27 16.27
C GLY A 328 -8.01 -28.10 15.33
N GLY A 329 -7.43 -27.47 14.30
CA GLY A 329 -6.50 -28.11 13.37
C GLY A 329 -5.04 -28.05 13.81
N ALA A 330 -4.16 -28.51 12.92
CA ALA A 330 -2.73 -28.68 13.19
C ALA A 330 -1.94 -27.36 13.30
N LEU A 331 -2.50 -26.23 12.85
CA LEU A 331 -1.85 -24.93 13.01
C LEU A 331 -2.17 -24.29 14.37
N GLY A 332 -3.01 -24.95 15.19
CA GLY A 332 -3.39 -24.47 16.51
C GLY A 332 -4.23 -23.20 16.42
N SER A 333 -5.12 -23.10 15.43
CA SER A 333 -6.14 -22.05 15.41
C SER A 333 -7.11 -22.24 16.58
N ALA A 334 -7.41 -21.14 17.28
CA ALA A 334 -8.44 -21.12 18.31
C ALA A 334 -9.85 -21.07 17.71
N GLY A 335 -9.98 -20.85 16.40
CA GLY A 335 -11.23 -20.49 15.76
C GLY A 335 -11.71 -19.12 16.22
N GLN A 336 -12.90 -19.06 16.84
CA GLN A 336 -13.49 -17.81 17.34
C GLN A 336 -13.70 -16.74 16.27
N ASN A 337 -13.80 -17.14 15.00
CA ASN A 337 -14.28 -16.23 13.96
C ASN A 337 -15.79 -16.01 14.16
N ILE A 338 -16.25 -14.79 13.86
CA ILE A 338 -17.65 -14.38 13.97
C ILE A 338 -18.14 -13.93 12.60
N PHE A 339 -19.25 -14.52 12.15
CA PHE A 339 -19.86 -14.23 10.86
C PHE A 339 -21.25 -13.63 11.02
N LYS A 340 -21.58 -12.63 10.21
CA LYS A 340 -22.93 -12.04 10.18
C LYS A 340 -23.29 -11.50 8.81
N ASP A 341 -24.48 -11.83 8.31
CA ASP A 341 -25.06 -11.24 7.10
C ASP A 341 -24.11 -11.28 5.87
N ASN A 342 -23.22 -12.27 5.79
CA ASN A 342 -22.39 -12.47 4.61
C ASN A 342 -23.19 -13.30 3.62
N GLY A 343 -23.50 -12.77 2.44
CA GLY A 343 -24.41 -13.47 1.54
C GLY A 343 -24.55 -12.86 0.17
N ASN A 344 -25.02 -13.69 -0.77
CA ASN A 344 -25.34 -13.32 -2.13
C ASN A 344 -26.45 -14.24 -2.66
N GLY A 345 -27.19 -13.79 -3.69
CA GLY A 345 -28.27 -14.60 -4.28
C GLY A 345 -29.41 -14.98 -3.32
N GLY A 346 -29.57 -14.27 -2.20
CA GLY A 346 -30.54 -14.59 -1.15
C GLY A 346 -30.09 -15.70 -0.18
N GLN A 347 -28.84 -16.16 -0.27
CA GLN A 347 -28.24 -17.17 0.60
C GLN A 347 -27.11 -16.57 1.43
N LEU A 348 -26.85 -17.15 2.61
CA LEU A 348 -25.75 -16.77 3.49
C LEU A 348 -24.55 -17.70 3.29
N TYR A 349 -23.35 -17.15 3.33
CA TYR A 349 -22.09 -17.86 3.16
C TYR A 349 -21.08 -17.38 4.20
N ALA A 350 -20.92 -18.13 5.29
CA ALA A 350 -19.86 -17.90 6.26
C ALA A 350 -18.52 -18.46 5.75
N LEU A 351 -18.53 -19.68 5.20
CA LEU A 351 -17.36 -20.31 4.62
C LEU A 351 -17.73 -21.02 3.32
N TYR A 352 -16.96 -20.78 2.26
CA TYR A 352 -17.04 -21.52 1.02
C TYR A 352 -15.72 -22.26 0.79
N ASN A 353 -15.71 -23.58 1.04
CA ASN A 353 -14.54 -24.43 0.79
C ASN A 353 -14.53 -24.90 -0.67
N ASN A 354 -14.06 -24.07 -1.61
CA ASN A 354 -13.91 -24.45 -3.01
C ASN A 354 -12.60 -25.23 -3.28
N THR A 355 -12.25 -26.15 -2.38
CA THR A 355 -11.02 -26.94 -2.45
C THR A 355 -11.34 -28.42 -2.16
N PRO A 356 -10.51 -29.37 -2.63
CA PRO A 356 -10.63 -30.78 -2.23
C PRO A 356 -10.09 -31.04 -0.82
N ASN A 357 -9.51 -30.05 -0.15
CA ASN A 357 -8.85 -30.22 1.14
C ASN A 357 -9.82 -30.06 2.29
N ALA A 358 -9.66 -30.89 3.32
CA ALA A 358 -10.40 -30.72 4.56
C ALA A 358 -9.99 -29.44 5.29
N VAL A 359 -10.94 -28.84 6.01
CA VAL A 359 -10.75 -27.61 6.78
C VAL A 359 -11.18 -27.87 8.21
N SER A 360 -10.29 -27.63 9.18
CA SER A 360 -10.70 -27.67 10.59
C SER A 360 -11.35 -26.34 10.97
N ALA A 361 -12.59 -26.35 11.46
CA ALA A 361 -13.34 -25.11 11.72
C ALA A 361 -14.15 -25.10 13.04
N THR A 362 -13.57 -25.63 14.11
CA THR A 362 -14.25 -25.65 15.43
C THR A 362 -14.25 -24.29 16.14
N ASN A 363 -15.15 -24.10 17.10
CA ASN A 363 -15.23 -22.91 17.99
C ASN A 363 -15.53 -21.57 17.27
N ASN A 364 -16.16 -21.60 16.09
CA ASN A 364 -16.59 -20.40 15.38
C ASN A 364 -18.06 -20.06 15.67
N CYS A 365 -18.41 -18.78 15.57
CA CYS A 365 -19.79 -18.30 15.59
C CYS A 365 -20.25 -18.06 14.15
N TRP A 366 -21.02 -19.01 13.62
CA TRP A 366 -21.38 -19.08 12.19
C TRP A 366 -22.49 -18.11 11.76
N ARG A 367 -23.35 -17.70 12.70
CA ARG A 367 -24.28 -16.57 12.57
C ARG A 367 -24.36 -15.83 13.90
N GLU A 368 -23.88 -14.58 13.92
CA GLU A 368 -23.86 -13.76 15.13
C GLU A 368 -25.26 -13.51 15.68
N GLY A 369 -25.46 -13.83 16.95
CA GLY A 369 -26.76 -13.72 17.62
C GLY A 369 -27.63 -14.98 17.54
N GLU A 370 -27.15 -16.05 16.90
CA GLU A 370 -27.82 -17.34 16.82
C GLU A 370 -26.96 -18.45 17.45
N LEU A 371 -27.63 -19.48 17.99
CA LEU A 371 -26.95 -20.67 18.47
C LEU A 371 -26.41 -21.48 17.28
N SER A 372 -25.17 -21.95 17.38
CA SER A 372 -24.58 -22.85 16.38
C SER A 372 -24.94 -24.30 16.65
N ASP A 373 -26.05 -24.74 16.04
CA ASP A 373 -26.40 -26.16 15.89
C ASP A 373 -26.01 -26.68 14.48
N ASP A 374 -26.00 -28.00 14.31
CA ASP A 374 -25.55 -28.63 13.07
C ASP A 374 -26.34 -28.13 11.84
N THR A 375 -27.66 -27.99 11.95
CA THR A 375 -28.49 -27.53 10.82
C THR A 375 -28.15 -26.08 10.44
N MET A 376 -27.90 -25.24 11.44
CA MET A 376 -27.49 -23.85 11.23
C MET A 376 -26.17 -23.76 10.47
N VAL A 377 -25.19 -24.53 10.93
CA VAL A 377 -23.82 -24.51 10.42
C VAL A 377 -23.78 -25.02 8.98
N GLU A 378 -24.44 -26.14 8.70
CA GLU A 378 -24.57 -26.70 7.35
C GLU A 378 -25.23 -25.71 6.37
N ALA A 379 -26.15 -24.86 6.84
CA ALA A 379 -26.82 -23.88 5.99
C ALA A 379 -25.95 -22.69 5.56
N VAL A 380 -24.75 -22.49 6.13
CA VAL A 380 -23.88 -21.33 5.83
C VAL A 380 -22.46 -21.73 5.44
N ILE A 381 -22.18 -23.02 5.35
CA ILE A 381 -20.93 -23.58 4.87
C ILE A 381 -21.20 -24.27 3.53
N THR A 382 -20.28 -24.13 2.59
CA THR A 382 -20.26 -24.98 1.38
C THR A 382 -19.06 -25.90 1.43
N HIS A 383 -19.30 -27.21 1.40
CA HIS A 383 -18.26 -28.24 1.55
C HIS A 383 -18.67 -29.58 0.88
N GLN A 384 -18.05 -30.69 1.31
CA GLN A 384 -18.24 -32.02 0.74
C GLN A 384 -19.70 -32.48 0.65
N VAL A 385 -20.55 -32.12 1.62
CA VAL A 385 -21.97 -32.51 1.65
C VAL A 385 -22.73 -31.89 0.47
N ASP A 386 -22.44 -30.63 0.13
CA ASP A 386 -23.04 -29.93 -1.01
C ASP A 386 -22.45 -30.37 -2.35
N THR A 387 -21.15 -30.67 -2.37
CA THR A 387 -20.43 -31.07 -3.58
C THR A 387 -19.36 -32.10 -3.23
N SER A 388 -19.57 -33.33 -3.66
CA SER A 388 -18.79 -34.51 -3.26
C SER A 388 -17.29 -34.45 -3.58
N THR A 389 -16.85 -33.56 -4.48
CA THR A 389 -15.43 -33.35 -4.82
C THR A 389 -14.71 -32.38 -3.89
N LEU A 390 -15.44 -31.65 -3.04
CA LEU A 390 -14.87 -30.72 -2.07
C LEU A 390 -14.44 -31.45 -0.80
N GLY A 391 -13.56 -30.81 -0.03
CA GLY A 391 -13.13 -31.33 1.25
C GLY A 391 -14.15 -31.11 2.36
N LEU A 392 -14.13 -32.01 3.35
CA LEU A 392 -14.95 -31.90 4.55
C LEU A 392 -14.56 -30.66 5.36
N VAL A 393 -15.55 -30.04 5.99
CA VAL A 393 -15.37 -28.96 6.96
C VAL A 393 -15.85 -29.46 8.32
#